data_AF-A0A5C6S1N6-F1
#
_entry.id   AF-A0A5C6S1N6-F1
#
_cell.length_a   1.000
_cell.length_b   1.000
_cell.length_c   1.000
_cell.angle_alpha   90.00
_cell.angle_beta   90.00
_cell.angle_gamma   90.00
#
_symmetry.space_group_name_H-M   'P 1'
#
loop_
_entity.id
_entity.type
_entity.pdbx_description
1 polymer ?
#
loop_
_entity_poly.entity_id
_entity_poly.type
_entity_poly.pdbx_seq_one_letter_code
_entity_poly.pdbx_strand_id
1 'polypeptide(L)'
;MHTARMLKFRWILVWIVLLTTVFQRANAQIRSEADVISRIARHWNCREEVSVQGGRADLVTATHAFEVERASKWKNSIGQSLWYGL
;
A
#
# COMPACT_ATOMS: atom_id res chain seq x y z
N MET A 1 -10.09 -50.05 6.75
CA MET A 1 -9.54 -49.19 5.67
C MET A 1 -10.22 -47.80 5.55
N HIS A 2 -11.48 -47.61 5.98
CA HIS A 2 -12.18 -46.32 5.89
C HIS A 2 -11.62 -45.21 6.80
N THR A 3 -11.24 -45.54 8.04
CA THR A 3 -10.82 -44.59 9.08
C THR A 3 -9.50 -43.90 8.75
N ALA A 4 -8.54 -44.62 8.17
CA ALA A 4 -7.24 -44.07 7.74
C ALA A 4 -7.38 -43.08 6.56
N ARG A 5 -8.38 -43.29 5.69
CA ARG A 5 -8.69 -42.40 4.56
C ARG A 5 -9.28 -41.07 5.06
N MET A 6 -10.17 -41.14 6.06
CA MET A 6 -10.73 -39.95 6.71
C MET A 6 -9.67 -39.16 7.51
N LEU A 7 -8.73 -39.85 8.16
CA LEU A 7 -7.65 -39.17 8.90
C LEU A 7 -6.73 -38.40 7.95
N LYS A 8 -6.32 -39.00 6.82
CA LYS A 8 -5.53 -38.32 5.77
C LYS A 8 -6.26 -37.11 5.17
N PHE A 9 -7.57 -37.23 4.93
CA PHE A 9 -8.39 -36.13 4.41
C PHE A 9 -8.48 -34.94 5.38
N ARG A 10 -8.59 -35.21 6.69
CA ARG A 10 -8.60 -34.15 7.73
C ARG A 10 -7.28 -33.39 7.77
N TRP A 11 -6.14 -34.09 7.65
CA TRP A 11 -4.83 -33.44 7.61
C TRP A 11 -4.63 -32.60 6.35
N ILE A 12 -5.11 -33.04 5.18
CA ILE A 12 -5.10 -32.23 3.95
C ILE A 12 -5.88 -30.93 4.14
N LEU A 13 -7.06 -30.99 4.77
CA LEU A 13 -7.87 -29.80 5.01
C LEU A 13 -7.18 -28.80 5.95
N VAL A 14 -6.51 -29.31 7.00
CA VAL A 14 -5.69 -28.49 7.91
C VAL A 14 -4.53 -27.82 7.17
N TRP A 15 -3.83 -28.56 6.30
CA TRP A 15 -2.76 -27.99 5.48
C TRP A 15 -3.27 -26.92 4.50
N ILE A 16 -4.43 -27.13 3.87
CA ILE A 16 -5.05 -26.12 3.01
C ILE A 16 -5.34 -24.84 3.80
N VAL A 17 -5.95 -24.95 4.99
CA VAL A 17 -6.26 -23.79 5.86
C VAL A 17 -4.99 -23.07 6.34
N LEU A 18 -3.94 -23.81 6.70
CA LEU A 18 -2.66 -23.23 7.09
C LEU A 18 -1.97 -22.51 5.91
N LEU A 19 -2.01 -23.09 4.72
CA LEU A 19 -1.41 -22.47 3.53
C LEU A 19 -2.18 -21.21 3.09
N THR A 20 -3.52 -21.22 3.14
CA THR A 20 -4.31 -20.03 2.77
C THR A 20 -4.12 -18.87 3.74
N THR A 21 -4.01 -19.14 5.04
CA THR A 21 -3.79 -18.08 6.05
C THR A 21 -2.41 -17.43 5.94
N VAL A 22 -1.36 -18.20 5.60
CA VAL A 22 -0.02 -17.64 5.32
C VAL A 22 -0.03 -16.77 4.07
N PHE A 23 -0.74 -17.19 3.01
CA PHE A 23 -0.82 -16.44 1.76
C PHE A 23 -1.57 -15.10 1.90
N GLN A 24 -2.63 -15.08 2.72
CA GLN A 24 -3.36 -13.84 3.03
C GLN A 24 -2.51 -12.81 3.80
N ARG A 25 -1.64 -13.25 4.71
CA ARG A 25 -0.74 -12.35 5.46
C ARG A 25 0.35 -11.74 4.58
N ALA A 26 0.88 -12.49 3.61
CA ALA A 26 1.90 -11.99 2.69
C ALA A 26 1.38 -10.83 1.81
N ASN A 27 0.11 -10.88 1.39
CA ASN A 27 -0.51 -9.80 0.61
C ASN A 27 -0.82 -8.54 1.44
N ALA A 28 -1.08 -8.66 2.74
CA ALA A 28 -1.37 -7.51 3.60
C ALA A 28 -0.17 -6.54 3.76
N GLN A 29 1.06 -6.99 3.45
CA GLN A 29 2.24 -6.12 3.48
C GLN A 29 2.37 -5.19 2.27
N ILE A 30 1.73 -5.51 1.14
CA ILE A 30 1.73 -4.63 -0.03
C ILE A 30 0.53 -3.68 0.10
N ARG A 31 0.67 -2.66 0.94
CA ARG A 31 -0.26 -1.51 0.91
C ARG A 31 -0.16 -0.84 -0.46
N SER A 32 -1.26 -0.39 -1.05
CA SER A 32 -1.20 0.47 -2.23
C SER A 32 -0.57 1.82 -1.86
N GLU A 33 0.02 2.52 -2.83
CA GLU A 33 0.51 3.89 -2.61
C GLU A 33 -0.62 4.83 -2.18
N ALA A 34 -1.80 4.71 -2.81
CA ALA A 34 -3.00 5.45 -2.44
C ALA A 34 -3.40 5.24 -0.96
N ASP A 35 -3.39 4.01 -0.44
CA ASP A 35 -3.72 3.77 0.98
C ASP A 35 -2.69 4.44 1.92
N VAL A 36 -1.42 4.44 1.54
CA VAL A 36 -0.38 5.13 2.31
C VAL A 36 -0.61 6.64 2.30
N ILE A 37 -0.86 7.23 1.13
CA ILE A 37 -1.15 8.67 0.96
C ILE A 37 -2.36 9.07 1.80
N SER A 38 -3.49 8.35 1.68
CA SER A 38 -4.70 8.66 2.45
C SER A 38 -4.54 8.46 3.96
N ARG A 39 -3.61 7.59 4.40
CA ARG A 39 -3.27 7.48 5.84
C ARG A 39 -2.44 8.65 6.32
N ILE A 40 -1.48 9.12 5.53
CA ILE A 40 -0.68 10.31 5.85
C ILE A 40 -1.57 11.54 5.87
N ALA A 41 -2.43 11.72 4.86
CA ALA A 41 -3.37 12.82 4.76
C ALA A 41 -4.25 12.93 6.00
N ARG A 42 -4.85 11.82 6.43
CA ARG A 42 -5.65 11.78 7.67
C ARG A 42 -4.83 12.07 8.93
N HIS A 43 -3.60 11.58 9.00
CA HIS A 43 -2.74 11.78 10.17
C HIS A 43 -2.28 13.23 10.32
N TRP A 44 -1.99 13.92 9.20
CA TRP A 44 -1.48 15.29 9.18
C TRP A 44 -2.52 16.35 8.79
N ASN A 45 -3.78 15.94 8.59
CA ASN A 45 -4.87 16.80 8.13
C ASN A 45 -4.52 17.55 6.81
N CYS A 46 -3.94 16.82 5.86
CA CYS A 46 -3.58 17.33 4.54
C CYS A 46 -4.72 17.15 3.53
N ARG A 47 -4.69 17.93 2.46
CA ARG A 47 -5.50 17.69 1.25
C ARG A 47 -4.77 16.74 0.31
N GLU A 48 -5.49 15.83 -0.33
CA GLU A 48 -4.96 14.85 -1.28
C GLU A 48 -5.11 15.33 -2.73
N GLU A 49 -4.19 14.93 -3.61
CA GLU A 49 -4.28 15.02 -5.08
C GLU A 49 -4.63 16.43 -5.58
N VAL A 50 -3.93 17.44 -5.06
CA VAL A 50 -4.26 18.86 -5.29
C VAL A 50 -3.65 19.34 -6.60
N SER A 51 -4.49 19.79 -7.53
CA SER A 51 -4.04 20.45 -8.76
C SER A 51 -3.34 21.77 -8.47
N VAL A 52 -2.19 21.95 -9.09
CA VAL A 52 -1.31 23.13 -9.01
C VAL A 52 -0.87 23.52 -10.42
N GLN A 53 -0.32 24.72 -10.59
CA GLN A 53 0.01 25.25 -11.92
C GLN A 53 0.90 24.32 -12.76
N GLY A 54 1.87 23.63 -12.12
CA GLY A 54 2.75 22.66 -12.78
C GLY A 54 2.21 21.22 -12.85
N GLY A 55 1.08 20.88 -12.20
CA GLY A 55 0.62 19.50 -12.20
C GLY A 55 -0.28 19.16 -11.03
N ARG A 56 0.08 18.13 -10.29
CA ARG A 56 -0.70 17.65 -9.14
C ARG A 56 0.26 17.20 -8.05
N ALA A 57 0.06 17.70 -6.83
CA ALA A 57 0.79 17.26 -5.66
C ALA A 57 -0.01 16.21 -4.90
N ASP A 58 0.63 15.14 -4.45
CA ASP A 58 -0.04 14.06 -3.70
C ASP A 58 -0.69 14.58 -2.42
N LEU A 59 0.02 15.43 -1.66
CA LEU A 59 -0.44 16.00 -0.40
C LEU A 59 -0.12 17.48 -0.28
N VAL A 60 -1.05 18.27 0.24
CA VAL A 60 -0.85 19.71 0.49
C VAL A 60 -1.34 20.10 1.88
N THR A 61 -0.51 20.87 2.58
CA THR A 61 -0.81 21.56 3.84
C THR A 61 -0.91 23.07 3.59
N ALA A 62 -1.09 23.86 4.66
CA ALA A 62 -1.06 25.32 4.54
C ALA A 62 0.28 25.88 4.06
N THR A 63 1.39 25.15 4.24
CA THR A 63 2.75 25.68 4.02
C THR A 63 3.61 24.83 3.10
N HIS A 64 3.24 23.58 2.83
CA HIS A 64 4.05 22.65 2.06
C HIS A 64 3.20 21.76 1.16
N ALA A 65 3.77 21.38 0.01
CA ALA A 65 3.31 20.30 -0.84
C ALA A 65 4.30 19.13 -0.74
N PHE A 66 3.79 17.89 -0.78
CA PHE A 66 4.59 16.68 -0.69
C PHE A 66 4.23 15.74 -1.83
N GLU A 67 5.26 15.08 -2.35
CA GLU A 67 5.15 13.93 -3.24
C GLU A 67 5.55 12.66 -2.47
N VAL A 68 4.71 11.64 -2.50
CA VAL A 68 4.86 10.41 -1.72
C VAL A 68 5.15 9.25 -2.67
N GLU A 69 6.36 8.70 -2.57
CA GLU A 69 6.81 7.66 -3.50
C GLU A 69 7.56 6.54 -2.77
N ARG A 70 7.55 5.34 -3.37
CA ARG A 70 8.37 4.21 -2.92
C ARG A 70 9.84 4.57 -3.01
N ALA A 71 10.60 4.09 -2.02
CA ALA A 71 12.03 4.31 -1.96
C ALA A 71 12.77 3.91 -3.26
N SER A 72 12.32 2.86 -3.97
CA SER A 72 12.93 2.45 -5.24
C SER A 72 12.77 3.46 -6.38
N LYS A 73 11.82 4.39 -6.28
CA LYS A 73 11.47 5.40 -7.29
C LYS A 73 11.75 6.83 -6.83
N TRP A 74 12.50 7.03 -5.75
CA TRP A 74 12.74 8.33 -5.11
C TRP A 74 13.11 9.48 -6.06
N LYS A 75 13.86 9.20 -7.14
CA LYS A 75 14.27 10.20 -8.14
C LYS A 75 13.07 10.85 -8.85
N ASN A 76 12.01 10.09 -9.10
CA ASN A 76 10.81 10.59 -9.76
C ASN A 76 10.11 11.65 -8.88
N SER A 77 10.04 11.39 -7.57
CA SER A 77 9.42 12.30 -6.60
C SER A 77 10.14 13.64 -6.51
N ILE A 78 11.47 13.65 -6.62
CA ILE A 78 12.24 14.91 -6.72
C ILE A 78 11.87 15.68 -7.99
N GLY A 79 11.80 14.99 -9.13
CA GLY A 79 11.43 15.61 -10.40
C GLY A 79 10.03 16.24 -10.36
N GLN A 80 9.03 15.51 -9.84
CA GLN A 80 7.67 16.03 -9.66
C GLN A 80 7.65 17.24 -8.72
N SER A 81 8.33 17.15 -7.57
CA SER A 81 8.41 18.23 -6.59
C SER A 81 9.02 19.50 -7.17
N LEU A 82 10.06 19.38 -7.98
CA LEU A 82 10.66 20.51 -8.68
C LEU A 82 9.72 21.05 -9.76
N TRP A 83 9.05 20.18 -10.51
CA TRP A 83 8.20 20.58 -11.63
C TRP A 83 7.02 21.44 -11.20
N TYR A 84 6.32 21.08 -10.11
CA TYR A 84 5.25 21.93 -9.58
C TYR A 84 5.72 23.02 -8.61
N GLY A 85 7.01 23.03 -8.23
CA GLY A 85 7.62 24.06 -7.39
C GLY A 85 8.18 25.27 -8.16
N LEU A 86 8.24 25.19 -9.50
CA LEU A 86 8.61 26.26 -10.42
C LEU A 86 7.39 27.09 -10.82
#